data_AF-A0A196S8H1-F1
#
_entry.id   AF-A0A196S8H1-F1
#
_cell.length_a   1.000
_cell.length_b   1.000
_cell.length_c   1.000
_cell.angle_alpha   90.00
_cell.angle_beta   90.00
_cell.angle_gamma   90.00
#
_symmetry.space_group_name_H-M   'P 1'
#
loop_
_entity.id
_entity.type
_entity.pdbx_description
1 polymer ?
#
loop_
_entity_poly.entity_id
_entity_poly.type
_entity_poly.pdbx_seq_one_letter_code
_entity_poly.pdbx_strand_id
1 'polypeptide(L)'
;MEYEGEWCDGKRWGKGTQYNRHGNWVYRGGWVNDVQVGDVVEEPLTVDSDVHFQFHSYITTIDFCEGVFNSREIRCLSFESFLNLHSVVFEDNCFNLTQSLSLVNMAHLGFFAVRHNCFRHAKTGALSVTVRNCPQLETFYVGRHCFTHFKHFSISHTRMSNAHFGEKSFPHFSTAVFSDCPFVETLMFGKGSFVGVPTYTTKVTLQSTSPSLSSHTDLPVLKTIEGSPDTFSNCQFFILKHLPRLAKATLPNAFVTAQQAVILDADGARKCLRIPAALEQVNVTGYQDLSTLATTVQSLVIDNYACNSRHMVPELNLGKFVQLRSVVIGSMACRYVKSLVVDNMPNLEVVVIGCCSFTHTPRQQHFQECMFHCNNNPKLKTIRVGNYSFPSFYYFEAKYNPELTEIEIGAETLDLAETVHEEVEQGAFFRSGFAIESG
;
A
#
# COMPACT_ATOMS: atom_id res chain seq x y z
N MET A 1 8.41 -15.29 -51.79
CA MET A 1 9.13 -14.13 -51.23
C MET A 1 9.07 -14.31 -49.74
N GLU A 2 10.23 -14.33 -49.11
CA GLU A 2 10.37 -14.57 -47.67
C GLU A 2 10.74 -13.24 -47.01
N TYR A 3 10.19 -12.98 -45.84
CA TYR A 3 10.45 -11.77 -45.07
C TYR A 3 10.78 -12.16 -43.64
N GLU A 4 11.87 -11.60 -43.13
CA GLU A 4 12.34 -11.78 -41.78
C GLU A 4 12.38 -10.41 -41.11
N GLY A 5 11.53 -10.18 -40.12
CA GLY A 5 11.40 -8.89 -39.46
C GLY A 5 10.14 -8.79 -38.61
N GLU A 6 9.86 -7.59 -38.11
CA GLU A 6 8.67 -7.33 -37.31
C GLU A 6 7.38 -7.37 -38.16
N TRP A 7 6.28 -7.77 -37.52
CA TRP A 7 4.95 -7.83 -38.12
C TRP A 7 3.95 -7.13 -37.21
N CYS A 8 3.05 -6.35 -37.80
CA CYS A 8 1.92 -5.72 -37.13
C CYS A 8 0.66 -5.92 -37.98
N ASP A 9 -0.39 -6.53 -37.42
CA ASP A 9 -1.65 -6.86 -38.11
C ASP A 9 -1.47 -7.56 -39.46
N GLY A 10 -0.53 -8.51 -39.52
CA GLY A 10 -0.25 -9.29 -40.73
C GLY A 10 0.48 -8.53 -41.83
N LYS A 11 0.94 -7.30 -41.56
CA LYS A 11 1.77 -6.49 -42.47
C LYS A 11 3.19 -6.37 -41.95
N ARG A 12 4.14 -6.17 -42.88
CA ARG A 12 5.54 -5.93 -42.54
C ARG A 12 5.68 -4.60 -41.78
N TRP A 13 6.41 -4.65 -40.69
CA TRP A 13 6.59 -3.55 -39.75
C TRP A 13 8.03 -3.49 -39.26
N GLY A 14 8.45 -2.36 -38.69
CA GLY A 14 9.73 -2.22 -38.00
C GLY A 14 10.95 -2.55 -38.86
N LYS A 15 11.99 -3.17 -38.27
CA LYS A 15 13.18 -3.60 -39.03
C LYS A 15 12.89 -4.93 -39.70
N GLY A 16 13.24 -5.02 -40.98
CA GLY A 16 13.05 -6.27 -41.71
C GLY A 16 13.92 -6.40 -42.95
N THR A 17 14.25 -7.65 -43.25
CA THR A 17 14.94 -8.06 -44.47
C THR A 17 13.96 -8.83 -45.34
N GLN A 18 13.76 -8.36 -46.57
CA GLN A 18 13.00 -9.05 -47.59
C GLN A 18 13.95 -9.83 -48.50
N TYR A 19 13.62 -11.08 -48.79
CA TYR A 19 14.38 -11.97 -49.65
C TYR A 19 13.61 -12.31 -50.93
N ASN A 20 14.34 -12.42 -52.04
CA ASN A 20 13.80 -12.94 -53.28
C ASN A 20 13.69 -14.48 -53.25
N ARG A 21 13.17 -15.07 -54.34
CA ARG A 21 12.99 -16.52 -54.49
C ARG A 21 14.29 -17.35 -54.49
N HIS A 22 15.44 -16.69 -54.61
CA HIS A 22 16.77 -17.31 -54.62
C HIS A 22 17.48 -17.15 -53.28
N GLY A 23 16.82 -16.60 -52.25
CA GLY A 23 17.39 -16.37 -50.93
C GLY A 23 18.29 -15.13 -50.83
N ASN A 24 18.43 -14.35 -51.90
CA ASN A 24 19.19 -13.09 -51.85
C ASN A 24 18.29 -11.99 -51.27
N TRP A 25 18.83 -11.22 -50.32
CA TRP A 25 18.11 -10.07 -49.78
C TRP A 25 17.94 -8.99 -50.87
N VAL A 26 16.75 -8.42 -50.95
CA VAL A 26 16.38 -7.37 -51.92
C VAL A 26 16.12 -6.03 -51.26
N TYR A 27 15.82 -6.04 -49.96
CA TYR A 27 15.69 -4.85 -49.16
C TYR A 27 15.97 -5.19 -47.71
N ARG A 28 16.78 -4.36 -47.05
CA ARG A 28 16.98 -4.38 -45.61
C ARG A 28 16.81 -2.94 -45.14
N GLY A 29 15.86 -2.71 -44.23
CA GLY A 29 15.54 -1.37 -43.78
C GLY A 29 14.21 -1.36 -43.04
N GLY A 30 13.63 -0.18 -42.88
CA GLY A 30 12.35 0.00 -42.20
C GLY A 30 11.15 -0.35 -43.05
N TRP A 31 10.11 -0.83 -42.35
CA TRP A 31 8.81 -1.18 -42.90
C TRP A 31 7.70 -0.55 -42.07
N VAL A 32 6.72 0.05 -42.74
CA VAL A 32 5.46 0.52 -42.12
C VAL A 32 4.33 0.16 -43.06
N ASN A 33 3.39 -0.67 -42.62
CA ASN A 33 2.25 -1.10 -43.44
C ASN A 33 2.65 -1.64 -44.84
N ASP A 34 3.64 -2.54 -44.90
CA ASP A 34 4.19 -3.10 -46.16
C ASP A 34 4.94 -2.10 -47.07
N VAL A 35 5.10 -0.85 -46.64
CA VAL A 35 5.88 0.17 -47.36
C VAL A 35 7.30 0.23 -46.81
N GLN A 36 8.28 0.20 -47.72
CA GLN A 36 9.71 0.40 -47.42
C GLN A 36 9.96 1.87 -47.10
N VAL A 37 10.51 2.17 -45.92
CA VAL A 37 10.79 3.55 -45.43
C VAL A 37 12.29 3.90 -45.32
N GLY A 38 13.19 3.05 -45.81
CA GLY A 38 14.64 3.28 -45.86
C GLY A 38 15.41 2.95 -44.57
N ASP A 39 16.65 3.44 -44.45
CA ASP A 39 17.43 3.43 -43.21
C ASP A 39 16.84 4.48 -42.26
N VAL A 40 16.13 4.01 -41.24
CA VAL A 40 15.23 4.85 -40.46
C VAL A 40 16.01 5.73 -39.47
N VAL A 41 15.75 7.03 -39.54
CA VAL A 41 16.18 8.03 -38.57
C VAL A 41 15.30 7.87 -37.32
N GLU A 42 15.86 8.03 -36.12
CA GLU A 42 15.04 8.18 -34.92
C GLU A 42 14.10 9.37 -35.09
N GLU A 43 12.78 9.14 -35.14
CA GLU A 43 11.83 10.21 -35.43
C GLU A 43 11.00 10.59 -34.19
N PRO A 44 11.01 11.88 -33.80
CA PRO A 44 10.03 12.40 -32.88
C PRO A 44 8.66 12.51 -33.58
N LEU A 45 7.61 12.03 -32.92
CA LEU A 45 6.23 12.16 -33.37
C LEU A 45 5.49 13.19 -32.50
N THR A 46 5.00 14.25 -33.12
CA THR A 46 4.01 15.15 -32.53
C THR A 46 2.63 14.79 -33.06
N VAL A 47 1.68 14.58 -32.15
CA VAL A 47 0.28 14.29 -32.48
C VAL A 47 -0.55 15.51 -32.09
N ASP A 48 -0.84 16.33 -33.09
CA ASP A 48 -1.59 17.59 -32.96
C ASP A 48 -3.10 17.45 -33.19
N SER A 49 -3.52 16.30 -33.71
CA SER A 49 -4.90 16.05 -34.07
C SER A 49 -5.25 14.56 -34.01
N ASP A 50 -6.54 14.29 -33.82
CA ASP A 50 -7.07 12.92 -33.77
C ASP A 50 -7.03 12.24 -35.14
N VAL A 51 -6.56 12.87 -36.20
CA VAL A 51 -6.53 12.34 -37.57
C VAL A 51 -5.14 12.52 -38.18
N HIS A 52 -4.74 11.64 -39.11
CA HIS A 52 -3.49 11.77 -39.87
C HIS A 52 -2.16 11.67 -39.09
N PHE A 53 -1.97 10.61 -38.30
CA PHE A 53 -0.66 10.24 -37.74
C PHE A 53 -0.34 8.78 -38.06
N GLN A 54 0.96 8.45 -38.13
CA GLN A 54 1.44 7.08 -38.32
C GLN A 54 2.32 6.70 -37.14
N PHE A 55 1.83 5.76 -36.33
CA PHE A 55 2.66 5.11 -35.33
C PHE A 55 3.57 4.08 -36.00
N HIS A 56 4.82 3.96 -35.58
CA HIS A 56 5.78 2.93 -36.01
C HIS A 56 6.81 2.66 -34.90
N SER A 57 7.49 1.50 -34.93
CA SER A 57 8.39 1.05 -33.85
C SER A 57 9.71 1.84 -33.72
N TYR A 58 9.96 2.77 -34.65
CA TYR A 58 11.13 3.66 -34.64
C TYR A 58 10.90 4.99 -33.95
N ILE A 59 9.68 5.28 -33.51
CA ILE A 59 9.39 6.52 -32.82
C ILE A 59 10.14 6.53 -31.49
N THR A 60 10.93 7.58 -31.29
CA THR A 60 11.73 7.77 -30.07
C THR A 60 11.07 8.70 -29.08
N THR A 61 10.24 9.62 -29.55
CA THR A 61 9.45 10.49 -28.68
C THR A 61 8.03 10.61 -29.20
N ILE A 62 7.04 10.56 -28.32
CA ILE A 62 5.65 10.90 -28.66
C ILE A 62 5.23 12.09 -27.82
N ASP A 63 4.81 13.16 -28.48
CA ASP A 63 4.22 14.33 -27.86
C ASP A 63 2.76 14.48 -28.32
N PHE A 64 1.82 14.25 -27.41
CA PHE A 64 0.39 14.45 -27.64
C PHE A 64 0.03 15.89 -27.28
N CYS A 65 -0.25 16.72 -28.28
CA CYS A 65 -0.62 18.12 -28.08
C CYS A 65 -1.95 18.27 -27.34
N GLU A 66 -2.24 19.49 -26.91
CA GLU A 66 -3.43 19.78 -26.12
C GLU A 66 -4.73 19.27 -26.77
N GLY A 67 -5.54 18.56 -25.98
CA GLY A 67 -6.91 18.21 -26.34
C GLY A 67 -7.09 16.98 -27.24
N VAL A 68 -6.03 16.23 -27.56
CA VAL A 68 -6.13 15.05 -28.45
C VAL A 68 -6.73 13.82 -27.77
N PHE A 69 -7.35 12.96 -28.58
CA PHE A 69 -7.96 11.67 -28.26
C PHE A 69 -9.09 11.71 -27.24
N ASN A 70 -9.77 12.83 -27.11
CA ASN A 70 -10.93 12.98 -26.23
C ASN A 70 -12.21 12.37 -26.78
N SER A 71 -12.32 12.29 -28.12
CA SER A 71 -13.53 11.84 -28.83
C SER A 71 -13.48 10.38 -29.27
N ARG A 72 -12.30 9.75 -29.20
CA ARG A 72 -12.07 8.37 -29.65
C ARG A 72 -12.28 7.37 -28.51
N GLU A 73 -12.79 6.18 -28.84
CA GLU A 73 -12.92 5.06 -27.89
C GLU A 73 -11.59 4.35 -27.59
N ILE A 74 -10.52 5.10 -27.34
CA ILE A 74 -9.25 4.51 -26.86
C ILE A 74 -9.43 4.17 -25.39
N ARG A 75 -9.93 2.97 -25.09
CA ARG A 75 -10.15 2.52 -23.71
C ARG A 75 -8.87 2.08 -23.03
N CYS A 76 -7.96 1.46 -23.77
CA CYS A 76 -6.69 0.96 -23.25
C CYS A 76 -5.55 1.56 -24.07
N LEU A 77 -4.64 2.27 -23.40
CA LEU A 77 -3.46 2.85 -24.02
C LEU A 77 -2.22 2.09 -23.55
N SER A 78 -1.52 1.46 -24.50
CA SER A 78 -0.28 0.73 -24.26
C SER A 78 0.79 1.18 -25.25
N PHE A 79 2.02 1.30 -24.78
CA PHE A 79 3.18 1.67 -25.59
C PHE A 79 4.17 0.52 -25.83
N GLU A 80 3.83 -0.71 -25.43
CA GLU A 80 4.74 -1.87 -25.47
C GLU A 80 5.28 -2.17 -26.88
N SER A 81 4.57 -1.79 -27.94
CA SER A 81 5.01 -1.96 -29.33
C SER A 81 6.07 -0.95 -29.78
N PHE A 82 6.35 0.11 -29.01
CA PHE A 82 7.35 1.12 -29.34
C PHE A 82 8.68 0.81 -28.66
N LEU A 83 9.44 -0.11 -29.25
CA LEU A 83 10.67 -0.66 -28.66
C LEU A 83 11.77 0.38 -28.42
N ASN A 84 11.80 1.46 -29.21
CA ASN A 84 12.81 2.52 -29.14
C ASN A 84 12.30 3.81 -28.46
N LEU A 85 11.16 3.75 -27.77
CA LEU A 85 10.55 4.95 -27.20
C LEU A 85 11.31 5.41 -25.95
N HIS A 86 11.85 6.63 -26.02
CA HIS A 86 12.61 7.30 -24.97
C HIS A 86 11.75 8.28 -24.16
N SER A 87 10.77 8.92 -24.80
CA SER A 87 9.95 9.96 -24.17
C SER A 87 8.48 9.86 -24.58
N VAL A 88 7.57 10.01 -23.61
CA VAL A 88 6.14 10.18 -23.87
C VAL A 88 5.62 11.38 -23.08
N VAL A 89 5.01 12.30 -23.79
CA VAL A 89 4.42 13.53 -23.23
C VAL A 89 2.96 13.61 -23.63
N PHE A 90 2.11 13.87 -22.65
CA PHE A 90 0.72 14.27 -22.86
C PHE A 90 0.57 15.70 -22.39
N GLU A 91 0.34 16.62 -23.32
CA GLU A 91 -0.03 18.00 -23.00
C GLU A 91 -1.44 18.07 -22.40
N ASP A 92 -1.92 19.28 -22.12
CA ASP A 92 -3.13 19.47 -21.34
C ASP A 92 -4.39 18.85 -22.01
N ASN A 93 -5.35 18.42 -21.19
CA ASN A 93 -6.70 18.02 -21.63
C ASN A 93 -6.77 16.80 -22.58
N CYS A 94 -5.85 15.84 -22.51
CA CYS A 94 -5.83 14.68 -23.43
C CYS A 94 -6.49 13.40 -22.87
N PHE A 95 -6.91 12.50 -23.78
CA PHE A 95 -7.35 11.11 -23.48
C PHE A 95 -8.45 10.96 -22.43
N ASN A 96 -9.46 11.83 -22.45
CA ASN A 96 -10.47 11.87 -21.38
C ASN A 96 -11.27 10.57 -21.19
N LEU A 97 -11.45 9.75 -22.23
CA LEU A 97 -12.24 8.51 -22.16
C LEU A 97 -11.39 7.26 -21.90
N THR A 98 -10.06 7.39 -21.82
CA THR A 98 -9.16 6.26 -21.63
C THR A 98 -9.23 5.71 -20.21
N GLN A 99 -9.39 4.40 -20.11
CA GLN A 99 -9.68 3.66 -18.88
C GLN A 99 -8.45 2.98 -18.30
N SER A 100 -7.43 2.71 -19.11
CA SER A 100 -6.17 2.18 -18.63
C SER A 100 -4.96 2.70 -19.41
N LEU A 101 -3.86 2.87 -18.69
CA LEU A 101 -2.57 3.26 -19.25
C LEU A 101 -1.50 2.25 -18.81
N SER A 102 -0.77 1.69 -19.77
CA SER A 102 0.22 0.65 -19.57
C SER A 102 1.57 1.03 -20.19
N LEU A 103 2.60 1.12 -19.34
CA LEU A 103 4.00 1.28 -19.71
C LEU A 103 4.76 0.05 -19.19
N VAL A 104 4.79 -1.01 -20.01
CA VAL A 104 5.33 -2.30 -19.59
C VAL A 104 6.44 -2.72 -20.54
N ASN A 105 7.56 -3.17 -19.97
CA ASN A 105 8.74 -3.65 -20.71
C ASN A 105 9.36 -2.58 -21.64
N MET A 106 9.29 -1.30 -21.26
CA MET A 106 9.85 -0.20 -22.04
C MET A 106 11.34 -0.03 -21.72
N ALA A 107 12.21 -0.70 -22.49
CA ALA A 107 13.65 -0.77 -22.22
C ALA A 107 14.36 0.59 -22.28
N HIS A 108 13.89 1.51 -23.13
CA HIS A 108 14.53 2.79 -23.42
C HIS A 108 13.80 4.01 -22.86
N LEU A 109 12.61 3.84 -22.27
CA LEU A 109 11.79 4.95 -21.81
C LEU A 109 12.47 5.63 -20.60
N GLY A 110 12.95 6.85 -20.81
CA GLY A 110 13.63 7.67 -19.80
C GLY A 110 12.74 8.77 -19.23
N PHE A 111 11.79 9.28 -20.01
CA PHE A 111 10.94 10.40 -19.64
C PHE A 111 9.47 10.08 -19.89
N PHE A 112 8.65 10.25 -18.86
CA PHE A 112 7.20 10.15 -18.97
C PHE A 112 6.53 11.33 -18.29
N ALA A 113 5.71 12.08 -19.03
CA ALA A 113 4.99 13.22 -18.49
C ALA A 113 3.53 13.26 -18.95
N VAL A 114 2.63 13.39 -18.00
CA VAL A 114 1.24 13.80 -18.23
C VAL A 114 1.10 15.19 -17.63
N ARG A 115 0.72 16.18 -18.43
CA ARG A 115 0.47 17.55 -17.96
C ARG A 115 -0.87 17.59 -17.20
N HIS A 116 -1.74 18.55 -17.47
CA HIS A 116 -2.92 18.79 -16.65
C HIS A 116 -4.18 18.24 -17.30
N ASN A 117 -5.18 17.92 -16.48
CA ASN A 117 -6.54 17.60 -16.92
C ASN A 117 -6.66 16.42 -17.90
N CYS A 118 -5.72 15.48 -17.90
CA CYS A 118 -5.77 14.29 -18.77
C CYS A 118 -6.51 13.13 -18.08
N PHE A 119 -7.10 12.22 -18.86
CA PHE A 119 -7.72 10.98 -18.33
C PHE A 119 -8.85 11.22 -17.30
N ARG A 120 -9.73 12.21 -17.53
CA ARG A 120 -10.73 12.63 -16.52
C ARG A 120 -12.08 11.92 -16.59
N HIS A 121 -12.55 11.51 -17.75
CA HIS A 121 -13.96 11.16 -17.97
C HIS A 121 -14.22 9.66 -18.06
N ALA A 122 -13.22 8.80 -17.90
CA ALA A 122 -13.41 7.35 -17.82
C ALA A 122 -14.19 6.97 -16.54
N LYS A 123 -15.44 6.52 -16.70
CA LYS A 123 -16.32 6.14 -15.57
C LYS A 123 -16.35 4.65 -15.28
N THR A 124 -15.89 3.83 -16.20
CA THR A 124 -15.94 2.35 -16.14
C THR A 124 -14.65 1.75 -16.70
N GLY A 125 -14.42 0.46 -16.48
CA GLY A 125 -13.25 -0.27 -16.97
C GLY A 125 -12.21 -0.54 -15.87
N ALA A 126 -10.99 -0.85 -16.28
CA ALA A 126 -9.90 -1.20 -15.37
C ALA A 126 -9.48 -0.02 -14.47
N LEU A 127 -9.60 1.22 -14.97
CA LEU A 127 -9.33 2.46 -14.22
C LEU A 127 -7.95 2.40 -13.54
N SER A 128 -6.93 2.03 -14.33
CA SER A 128 -5.61 1.69 -13.83
C SER A 128 -4.45 2.28 -14.62
N VAL A 129 -3.39 2.66 -13.89
CA VAL A 129 -2.08 2.99 -14.45
C VAL A 129 -1.07 1.96 -13.98
N THR A 130 -0.41 1.31 -14.94
CA THR A 130 0.62 0.30 -14.67
C THR A 130 1.92 0.68 -15.35
N VAL A 131 2.98 0.80 -14.57
CA VAL A 131 4.34 1.03 -15.04
C VAL A 131 5.23 -0.08 -14.50
N ARG A 132 5.79 -0.91 -15.37
CA ARG A 132 6.55 -2.09 -14.94
C ARG A 132 7.72 -2.35 -15.87
N ASN A 133 8.87 -2.72 -15.30
CA ASN A 133 10.06 -3.08 -16.07
C ASN A 133 10.46 -1.95 -17.05
N CYS A 134 10.62 -0.73 -16.53
CA CYS A 134 11.11 0.43 -17.28
C CYS A 134 12.45 0.86 -16.69
N PRO A 135 13.56 0.15 -17.02
CA PRO A 135 14.82 0.27 -16.31
C PRO A 135 15.56 1.59 -16.56
N GLN A 136 15.20 2.36 -17.59
CA GLN A 136 15.80 3.66 -17.89
C GLN A 136 14.94 4.83 -17.41
N LEU A 137 13.73 4.57 -16.90
CA LEU A 137 12.78 5.63 -16.55
C LEU A 137 13.33 6.45 -15.39
N GLU A 138 13.70 7.70 -15.66
CA GLU A 138 14.29 8.64 -14.71
C GLU A 138 13.22 9.57 -14.13
N THR A 139 12.38 10.14 -15.00
CA THR A 139 11.34 11.10 -14.61
C THR A 139 9.95 10.56 -14.89
N PHE A 140 9.11 10.55 -13.85
CA PHE A 140 7.68 10.25 -13.97
C PHE A 140 6.85 11.42 -13.44
N TYR A 141 6.24 12.18 -14.34
CA TYR A 141 5.49 13.39 -14.01
C TYR A 141 4.00 13.22 -14.32
N VAL A 142 3.16 13.55 -13.35
CA VAL A 142 1.71 13.69 -13.51
C VAL A 142 1.29 15.06 -12.99
N GLY A 143 0.61 15.86 -13.81
CA GLY A 143 0.09 17.17 -13.43
C GLY A 143 -1.25 17.12 -12.71
N ARG A 144 -1.84 18.30 -12.51
CA ARG A 144 -3.08 18.49 -11.74
C ARG A 144 -4.31 17.93 -12.46
N HIS A 145 -5.27 17.45 -11.68
CA HIS A 145 -6.57 16.96 -12.14
C HIS A 145 -6.50 15.85 -13.20
N CYS A 146 -5.43 15.05 -13.18
CA CYS A 146 -5.30 13.88 -14.01
C CYS A 146 -6.01 12.67 -13.39
N PHE A 147 -6.23 11.62 -14.19
CA PHE A 147 -6.69 10.28 -13.77
C PHE A 147 -7.80 10.29 -12.72
N THR A 148 -8.81 11.16 -12.88
CA THR A 148 -9.69 11.52 -11.76
C THR A 148 -10.54 10.36 -11.22
N HIS A 149 -10.81 9.35 -12.04
CA HIS A 149 -11.57 8.16 -11.67
C HIS A 149 -10.71 6.90 -11.55
N PHE A 150 -9.39 7.00 -11.75
CA PHE A 150 -8.50 5.84 -11.68
C PHE A 150 -8.35 5.39 -10.23
N LYS A 151 -8.50 4.07 -10.04
CA LYS A 151 -8.50 3.43 -8.73
C LYS A 151 -7.19 2.74 -8.41
N HIS A 152 -6.47 2.30 -9.44
CA HIS A 152 -5.28 1.47 -9.27
C HIS A 152 -4.07 2.13 -9.92
N PHE A 153 -3.04 2.37 -9.12
CA PHE A 153 -1.74 2.83 -9.59
C PHE A 153 -0.68 1.83 -9.14
N SER A 154 0.17 1.39 -10.07
CA SER A 154 1.33 0.58 -9.74
C SER A 154 2.54 1.00 -10.57
N ILE A 155 3.65 1.21 -9.88
CA ILE A 155 4.95 1.44 -10.50
C ILE A 155 5.98 0.51 -9.87
N SER A 156 6.66 -0.28 -10.72
CA SER A 156 7.63 -1.24 -10.23
C SER A 156 8.79 -1.53 -11.17
N HIS A 157 9.95 -1.89 -10.60
CA HIS A 157 11.16 -2.21 -11.36
C HIS A 157 11.55 -1.07 -12.31
N THR A 158 11.77 0.11 -11.74
CA THR A 158 12.16 1.33 -12.46
C THR A 158 13.37 1.98 -11.80
N ARG A 159 14.10 2.82 -12.55
CA ARG A 159 15.24 3.59 -12.02
C ARG A 159 14.91 5.06 -11.81
N MET A 160 13.65 5.37 -11.51
CA MET A 160 13.22 6.76 -11.38
C MET A 160 14.00 7.46 -10.29
N SER A 161 14.43 8.70 -10.53
CA SER A 161 15.00 9.60 -9.54
C SER A 161 13.91 10.50 -8.95
N ASN A 162 12.99 10.96 -9.79
CA ASN A 162 11.96 11.92 -9.45
C ASN A 162 10.60 11.44 -9.93
N ALA A 163 9.65 11.32 -9.00
CA ALA A 163 8.24 11.18 -9.36
C ALA A 163 7.40 12.29 -8.75
N HIS A 164 6.57 12.92 -9.58
CA HIS A 164 5.71 14.03 -9.20
C HIS A 164 4.25 13.71 -9.53
N PHE A 165 3.38 13.93 -8.55
CA PHE A 165 1.94 13.77 -8.67
C PHE A 165 1.26 15.09 -8.30
N GLY A 166 0.64 15.76 -9.27
CA GLY A 166 0.02 17.07 -9.08
C GLY A 166 -1.25 17.04 -8.23
N GLU A 167 -1.80 18.23 -7.95
CA GLU A 167 -3.05 18.37 -7.18
C GLU A 167 -4.18 17.52 -7.79
N LYS A 168 -4.84 16.70 -6.96
CA LYS A 168 -5.98 15.86 -7.37
C LYS A 168 -5.70 14.99 -8.60
N SER A 169 -4.50 14.42 -8.74
CA SER A 169 -4.14 13.51 -9.82
C SER A 169 -4.69 12.08 -9.69
N PHE A 170 -5.13 11.66 -8.50
CA PHE A 170 -5.82 10.38 -8.21
C PHE A 170 -6.78 10.57 -7.02
N PRO A 171 -7.84 11.38 -7.16
CA PRO A 171 -8.72 11.76 -6.05
C PRO A 171 -9.69 10.65 -5.60
N HIS A 172 -9.71 9.50 -6.27
CA HIS A 172 -10.58 8.35 -5.97
C HIS A 172 -9.81 7.02 -5.96
N PHE A 173 -8.56 7.03 -5.48
CA PHE A 173 -7.73 5.85 -5.52
C PHE A 173 -8.23 4.77 -4.54
N SER A 174 -7.93 3.52 -4.86
CA SER A 174 -8.08 2.35 -3.97
C SER A 174 -6.73 1.71 -3.68
N THR A 175 -5.83 1.60 -4.66
CA THR A 175 -4.49 1.05 -4.43
C THR A 175 -3.43 1.85 -5.15
N ALA A 176 -2.35 2.22 -4.44
CA ALA A 176 -1.15 2.82 -5.00
C ALA A 176 0.07 2.04 -4.53
N VAL A 177 0.81 1.44 -5.46
CA VAL A 177 1.98 0.61 -5.16
C VAL A 177 3.22 1.18 -5.83
N PHE A 178 4.25 1.41 -5.04
CA PHE A 178 5.59 1.76 -5.47
C PHE A 178 6.51 0.64 -4.99
N SER A 179 7.02 -0.19 -5.90
CA SER A 179 7.91 -1.29 -5.52
C SER A 179 9.20 -1.33 -6.33
N ASP A 180 10.31 -1.69 -5.70
CA ASP A 180 11.59 -1.94 -6.41
C ASP A 180 11.99 -0.75 -7.30
N CYS A 181 11.94 0.44 -6.73
CA CYS A 181 12.39 1.69 -7.35
C CYS A 181 13.61 2.20 -6.58
N PRO A 182 14.79 1.55 -6.73
CA PRO A 182 15.92 1.74 -5.83
C PRO A 182 16.53 3.15 -5.89
N PHE A 183 16.41 3.85 -7.02
CA PHE A 183 17.07 5.15 -7.23
C PHE A 183 16.19 6.37 -6.94
N VAL A 184 14.94 6.17 -6.51
CA VAL A 184 14.03 7.30 -6.27
C VAL A 184 14.63 8.15 -5.18
N GLU A 185 14.95 9.40 -5.47
CA GLU A 185 15.46 10.34 -4.47
C GLU A 185 14.29 11.08 -3.82
N THR A 186 13.35 11.54 -4.65
CA THR A 186 12.22 12.37 -4.22
C THR A 186 10.90 11.89 -4.80
N LEU A 187 9.92 11.67 -3.91
CA LEU A 187 8.51 11.53 -4.25
C LEU A 187 7.76 12.78 -3.84
N MET A 188 7.13 13.45 -4.81
CA MET A 188 6.36 14.67 -4.58
C MET A 188 4.87 14.41 -4.82
N PHE A 189 4.06 14.75 -3.82
CA PHE A 189 2.62 14.60 -3.86
C PHE A 189 1.92 15.95 -3.63
N GLY A 190 1.14 16.37 -4.62
CA GLY A 190 0.33 17.58 -4.59
C GLY A 190 -0.91 17.41 -3.72
N LYS A 191 -1.60 18.52 -3.45
CA LYS A 191 -2.77 18.54 -2.57
C LYS A 191 -3.83 17.54 -3.05
N GLY A 192 -4.27 16.66 -2.16
CA GLY A 192 -5.28 15.64 -2.48
C GLY A 192 -4.93 14.77 -3.70
N SER A 193 -3.65 14.51 -3.97
CA SER A 193 -3.26 13.72 -5.14
C SER A 193 -3.65 12.25 -5.03
N PHE A 194 -3.73 11.67 -3.83
CA PHE A 194 -4.18 10.29 -3.58
C PHE A 194 -5.26 10.29 -2.49
N VAL A 195 -6.48 10.69 -2.82
CA VAL A 195 -7.61 10.69 -1.87
C VAL A 195 -8.36 9.37 -1.94
N GLY A 196 -8.45 8.71 -0.79
CA GLY A 196 -9.14 7.45 -0.64
C GLY A 196 -10.65 7.64 -0.70
N VAL A 197 -11.35 6.62 -1.19
CA VAL A 197 -12.81 6.56 -1.15
C VAL A 197 -13.22 5.73 0.07
N PRO A 198 -14.00 6.29 1.03
CA PRO A 198 -14.36 5.60 2.28
C PRO A 198 -15.07 4.25 2.11
N THR A 199 -15.72 4.02 0.96
CA THR A 199 -16.47 2.79 0.68
C THR A 199 -15.59 1.61 0.26
N TYR A 200 -14.30 1.83 0.00
CA TYR A 200 -13.38 0.79 -0.45
C TYR A 200 -12.17 0.72 0.47
N THR A 201 -11.48 -0.43 0.41
CA THR A 201 -10.16 -0.52 1.03
C THR A 201 -9.14 0.31 0.25
N THR A 202 -8.54 1.28 0.92
CA THR A 202 -7.60 2.24 0.33
C THR A 202 -6.19 1.99 0.87
N LYS A 203 -5.26 1.62 -0.02
CA LYS A 203 -3.93 1.15 0.35
C LYS A 203 -2.83 1.83 -0.48
N VAL A 204 -1.89 2.47 0.20
CA VAL A 204 -0.61 2.93 -0.34
C VAL A 204 0.49 2.02 0.18
N THR A 205 1.35 1.52 -0.70
CA THR A 205 2.50 0.68 -0.32
C THR A 205 3.74 1.18 -1.03
N LEU A 206 4.75 1.54 -0.25
CA LEU A 206 6.10 1.76 -0.73
C LEU A 206 6.98 0.65 -0.16
N GLN A 207 7.54 -0.18 -1.04
CA GLN A 207 8.32 -1.33 -0.61
C GLN A 207 9.52 -1.59 -1.50
N SER A 208 10.59 -2.10 -0.90
CA SER A 208 11.60 -2.86 -1.64
C SER A 208 11.35 -4.35 -1.41
N THR A 209 11.23 -5.13 -2.49
CA THR A 209 11.06 -6.59 -2.41
C THR A 209 12.37 -7.34 -2.53
N SER A 210 13.46 -6.65 -2.89
CA SER A 210 14.81 -7.23 -3.01
C SER A 210 15.45 -7.49 -1.63
N PRO A 211 15.54 -8.75 -1.16
CA PRO A 211 16.18 -9.12 0.08
C PRO A 211 17.56 -9.69 -0.25
N SER A 212 18.58 -8.85 -0.38
CA SER A 212 19.95 -9.36 -0.50
C SER A 212 20.93 -8.53 0.31
N LEU A 213 21.09 -8.95 1.57
CA LEU A 213 22.36 -8.91 2.28
C LEU A 213 23.42 -9.58 1.38
N SER A 214 24.17 -8.84 0.56
CA SER A 214 25.53 -9.23 0.10
C SER A 214 26.23 -8.28 -0.88
N SER A 215 25.62 -7.19 -1.38
CA SER A 215 26.41 -6.19 -2.12
C SER A 215 25.89 -4.77 -1.89
N HIS A 216 26.81 -3.85 -1.62
CA HIS A 216 26.58 -2.49 -1.14
C HIS A 216 25.94 -1.52 -2.15
N THR A 217 25.26 -1.99 -3.20
CA THR A 217 24.98 -1.18 -4.40
C THR A 217 23.52 -0.93 -4.75
N ASP A 218 22.54 -1.72 -4.28
CA ASP A 218 21.14 -1.61 -4.76
C ASP A 218 20.11 -1.30 -3.66
N LEU A 219 20.54 -0.73 -2.53
CA LEU A 219 19.60 -0.32 -1.48
C LEU A 219 18.78 0.90 -1.93
N PRO A 220 17.48 0.98 -1.59
CA PRO A 220 16.65 2.15 -1.87
C PRO A 220 17.34 3.42 -1.36
N VAL A 221 17.64 4.35 -2.25
CA VAL A 221 18.26 5.63 -1.93
C VAL A 221 17.23 6.67 -1.50
N LEU A 222 15.93 6.33 -1.45
CA LEU A 222 14.83 7.24 -1.12
C LEU A 222 15.18 8.18 0.02
N LYS A 223 15.44 9.45 -0.33
CA LYS A 223 15.88 10.48 0.60
C LYS A 223 14.69 11.24 1.13
N THR A 224 13.76 11.60 0.25
CA THR A 224 12.71 12.58 0.49
C THR A 224 11.34 12.09 0.02
N ILE A 225 10.37 12.07 0.93
CA ILE A 225 8.94 12.03 0.59
C ILE A 225 8.36 13.38 0.97
N GLU A 226 7.77 14.08 0.01
CA GLU A 226 7.13 15.38 0.23
C GLU A 226 5.68 15.33 -0.24
N GLY A 227 4.77 15.66 0.65
CA GLY A 227 3.35 15.74 0.36
C GLY A 227 2.79 17.10 0.75
N SER A 228 1.67 17.44 0.14
CA SER A 228 0.83 18.58 0.53
C SER A 228 -0.28 18.13 1.48
N PRO A 229 -1.05 19.05 2.09
CA PRO A 229 -2.25 18.67 2.84
C PRO A 229 -3.21 17.78 2.04
N ASP A 230 -3.92 16.91 2.75
CA ASP A 230 -4.97 16.01 2.23
C ASP A 230 -4.48 14.95 1.23
N THR A 231 -3.18 14.86 0.98
CA THR A 231 -2.56 13.97 -0.02
C THR A 231 -3.04 12.53 0.06
N PHE A 232 -3.19 11.98 1.27
CA PHE A 232 -3.59 10.59 1.56
C PHE A 232 -4.85 10.56 2.44
N SER A 233 -5.76 11.53 2.29
CA SER A 233 -7.00 11.56 3.07
C SER A 233 -7.82 10.29 2.77
N ASN A 234 -8.51 9.77 3.79
CA ASN A 234 -9.25 8.49 3.76
C ASN A 234 -8.40 7.27 3.35
N CYS A 235 -7.07 7.34 3.41
CA CYS A 235 -6.23 6.17 3.23
C CYS A 235 -6.35 5.27 4.47
N GLN A 236 -6.70 3.99 4.28
CA GLN A 236 -6.85 3.00 5.35
C GLN A 236 -5.56 2.25 5.64
N PHE A 237 -4.64 2.18 4.68
CA PHE A 237 -3.38 1.47 4.85
C PHE A 237 -2.26 2.24 4.14
N PHE A 238 -1.29 2.74 4.89
CA PHE A 238 -0.07 3.37 4.40
C PHE A 238 1.12 2.57 4.90
N ILE A 239 1.78 1.88 3.98
CA ILE A 239 2.76 0.83 4.30
C ILE A 239 4.13 1.23 3.74
N LEU A 240 5.15 1.20 4.59
CA LEU A 240 6.56 1.44 4.23
C LEU A 240 7.39 0.21 4.61
N LYS A 241 7.91 -0.54 3.63
CA LYS A 241 8.70 -1.77 3.87
C LYS A 241 10.10 -1.66 3.29
N HIS A 242 11.10 -2.04 4.08
CA HIS A 242 12.50 -2.14 3.66
C HIS A 242 13.03 -0.85 3.01
N LEU A 243 12.93 0.29 3.71
CA LEU A 243 13.41 1.61 3.26
C LEU A 243 14.56 2.13 4.14
N PRO A 244 15.76 1.54 4.05
CA PRO A 244 16.83 1.76 5.03
C PRO A 244 17.46 3.16 4.99
N ARG A 245 17.32 3.93 3.90
CA ARG A 245 17.96 5.25 3.72
C ARG A 245 16.98 6.43 3.77
N LEU A 246 15.73 6.22 4.18
CA LEU A 246 14.75 7.31 4.27
C LEU A 246 15.20 8.38 5.27
N ALA A 247 15.64 9.52 4.73
CA ALA A 247 16.26 10.59 5.50
C ALA A 247 15.28 11.72 5.85
N LYS A 248 14.23 11.96 5.06
CA LYS A 248 13.22 13.01 5.29
C LYS A 248 11.87 12.60 4.72
N ALA A 249 10.80 12.76 5.49
CA ALA A 249 9.44 12.48 5.02
C ALA A 249 8.46 13.53 5.58
N THR A 250 8.14 14.52 4.75
CA THR A 250 7.27 15.65 5.12
C THR A 250 5.89 15.46 4.52
N LEU A 251 4.93 15.03 5.34
CA LEU A 251 3.54 14.77 4.95
C LEU A 251 2.57 15.57 5.86
N PRO A 252 2.55 16.91 5.75
CA PRO A 252 1.76 17.78 6.62
C PRO A 252 0.27 17.56 6.38
N ASN A 253 -0.47 17.14 7.41
CA ASN A 253 -1.91 16.87 7.31
C ASN A 253 -2.25 15.97 6.10
N ALA A 254 -1.39 15.02 5.73
CA ALA A 254 -1.67 14.15 4.60
C ALA A 254 -2.80 13.15 4.92
N PHE A 255 -3.02 12.85 6.22
CA PHE A 255 -3.85 11.76 6.71
C PHE A 255 -5.07 12.23 7.53
N VAL A 256 -5.65 13.40 7.22
CA VAL A 256 -6.71 14.10 8.01
C VAL A 256 -7.89 13.20 8.40
N THR A 257 -8.12 12.10 7.68
CA THR A 257 -9.21 11.13 7.93
C THR A 257 -8.76 9.66 7.79
N ALA A 258 -7.46 9.39 7.82
CA ALA A 258 -6.96 8.01 7.77
C ALA A 258 -7.44 7.26 9.02
N GLN A 259 -8.15 6.15 8.85
CA GLN A 259 -8.68 5.38 9.97
C GLN A 259 -7.64 4.46 10.60
N GLN A 260 -6.62 4.06 9.83
CA GLN A 260 -5.55 3.17 10.23
C GLN A 260 -4.36 3.45 9.31
N ALA A 261 -3.13 3.42 9.82
CA ALA A 261 -1.88 3.14 9.10
C ALA A 261 -0.65 3.69 9.82
N VAL A 262 0.34 2.83 10.07
CA VAL A 262 1.75 2.99 9.68
C VAL A 262 2.46 1.67 10.04
N ILE A 263 2.92 0.90 9.06
CA ILE A 263 3.88 -0.20 9.29
C ILE A 263 5.23 0.28 8.75
N LEU A 264 6.20 0.44 9.66
CA LEU A 264 7.58 0.83 9.37
C LEU A 264 8.48 -0.36 9.63
N ASP A 265 9.18 -0.81 8.59
CA ASP A 265 10.41 -1.59 8.74
C ASP A 265 11.59 -0.70 8.33
N ALA A 266 12.01 0.21 9.24
CA ALA A 266 13.27 0.96 9.19
C ALA A 266 13.38 1.95 10.38
N ASP A 267 14.48 1.85 11.13
CA ASP A 267 14.88 2.82 12.17
C ASP A 267 15.07 4.27 11.63
N GLY A 268 15.38 4.43 10.33
CA GLY A 268 15.65 5.74 9.71
C GLY A 268 14.41 6.62 9.49
N ALA A 269 13.27 6.01 9.14
CA ALA A 269 12.04 6.73 8.80
C ALA A 269 11.38 7.43 10.01
N ARG A 270 11.63 6.93 11.23
CA ARG A 270 11.00 7.40 12.48
C ARG A 270 11.46 8.78 12.94
N LYS A 271 12.68 9.22 12.59
CA LYS A 271 13.17 10.55 12.97
C LYS A 271 12.55 11.69 12.17
N CYS A 272 12.02 11.39 10.98
CA CYS A 272 11.75 12.43 9.99
C CYS A 272 10.31 12.48 9.48
N LEU A 273 9.47 11.49 9.82
CA LEU A 273 8.03 11.62 9.70
C LEU A 273 7.46 12.32 10.94
N ARG A 274 6.98 13.56 10.77
CA ARG A 274 5.97 14.12 11.69
C ARG A 274 4.64 13.45 11.37
N ILE A 275 4.47 12.23 11.87
CA ILE A 275 3.16 11.59 11.89
C ILE A 275 2.32 12.38 12.91
N PRO A 276 1.11 12.85 12.59
CA PRO A 276 0.21 13.47 13.57
C PRO A 276 0.17 12.65 14.86
N ALA A 277 0.15 13.29 16.03
CA ALA A 277 0.12 12.61 17.34
C ALA A 277 -1.01 11.56 17.48
N ALA A 278 -2.02 11.60 16.61
CA ALA A 278 -3.09 10.62 16.49
C ALA A 278 -2.69 9.27 15.84
N LEU A 279 -1.44 9.09 15.39
CA LEU A 279 -1.01 7.94 14.57
C LEU A 279 0.21 7.18 15.16
N GLU A 280 0.40 7.18 16.49
CA GLU A 280 1.36 6.29 17.19
C GLU A 280 0.89 4.82 17.26
N GLN A 281 -0.14 4.47 16.48
CA GLN A 281 -0.86 3.21 16.49
C GLN A 281 -0.34 2.29 15.38
N VAL A 282 0.16 1.11 15.76
CA VAL A 282 0.67 0.10 14.82
C VAL A 282 -0.35 -1.01 14.67
N ASN A 283 -0.76 -1.29 13.42
CA ASN A 283 -1.75 -2.32 13.13
C ASN A 283 -1.09 -3.64 12.72
N VAL A 284 -1.54 -4.72 13.34
CA VAL A 284 -1.09 -6.09 13.12
C VAL A 284 -2.17 -6.83 12.33
N THR A 285 -1.81 -7.36 11.16
CA THR A 285 -2.71 -8.14 10.30
C THR A 285 -2.47 -9.64 10.42
N GLY A 286 -1.28 -10.06 10.86
CA GLY A 286 -0.96 -11.44 11.20
C GLY A 286 0.12 -11.54 12.29
N TYR A 287 0.21 -12.71 12.94
CA TYR A 287 1.10 -12.92 14.09
C TYR A 287 2.58 -12.70 13.79
N GLN A 288 3.02 -12.98 12.56
CA GLN A 288 4.41 -12.75 12.17
C GLN A 288 4.79 -11.27 12.31
N ASP A 289 3.83 -10.36 12.15
CA ASP A 289 4.04 -8.93 12.33
C ASP A 289 4.41 -8.60 13.78
N LEU A 290 3.87 -9.31 14.79
CA LEU A 290 4.21 -9.09 16.22
C LEU A 290 5.66 -9.44 16.56
N SER A 291 6.29 -10.34 15.79
CA SER A 291 7.68 -10.73 15.99
C SER A 291 8.65 -9.66 15.49
N THR A 292 8.24 -8.86 14.50
CA THR A 292 9.05 -7.81 13.88
C THR A 292 8.81 -6.42 14.48
N LEU A 293 7.80 -6.27 15.35
CA LEU A 293 7.53 -5.01 16.05
C LEU A 293 8.68 -4.61 16.98
N ALA A 294 9.09 -3.34 16.88
CA ALA A 294 10.02 -2.73 17.81
C ALA A 294 9.42 -2.65 19.23
N THR A 295 10.26 -2.82 20.26
CA THR A 295 9.85 -2.74 21.68
C THR A 295 9.47 -1.33 22.13
N THR A 296 9.69 -0.32 21.27
CA THR A 296 9.41 1.10 21.53
C THR A 296 8.01 1.55 21.08
N VAL A 297 7.14 0.64 20.65
CA VAL A 297 5.77 0.97 20.20
C VAL A 297 4.94 1.46 21.39
N GLN A 298 4.12 2.50 21.18
CA GLN A 298 3.27 3.12 22.21
C GLN A 298 1.78 2.81 22.04
N SER A 299 1.30 2.49 20.85
CA SER A 299 -0.08 2.01 20.65
C SER A 299 -0.11 0.83 19.68
N LEU A 300 -0.77 -0.25 20.07
CA LEU A 300 -0.89 -1.49 19.31
C LEU A 300 -2.36 -1.74 18.98
N VAL A 301 -2.65 -1.97 17.71
CA VAL A 301 -3.93 -2.51 17.23
C VAL A 301 -3.69 -3.85 16.56
N ILE A 302 -4.47 -4.85 16.93
CA ILE A 302 -4.65 -6.05 16.11
C ILE A 302 -5.94 -5.83 15.33
N ASP A 303 -5.89 -5.88 13.99
CA ASP A 303 -7.04 -5.55 13.16
C ASP A 303 -8.20 -6.54 13.32
N ASN A 304 -9.39 -6.14 12.86
CA ASN A 304 -10.52 -7.05 12.74
C ASN A 304 -10.12 -8.25 11.87
N TYR A 305 -10.54 -9.46 12.27
CA TYR A 305 -10.22 -10.71 11.58
C TYR A 305 -8.71 -11.06 11.49
N ALA A 306 -7.84 -10.32 12.17
CA ALA A 306 -6.40 -10.56 12.15
C ALA A 306 -5.96 -11.68 13.11
N CYS A 307 -4.74 -12.19 12.92
CA CYS A 307 -4.14 -13.23 13.78
C CYS A 307 -4.98 -14.53 13.92
N ASN A 308 -5.65 -14.94 12.83
CA ASN A 308 -6.56 -16.09 12.80
C ASN A 308 -5.95 -17.37 12.20
N SER A 309 -4.62 -17.49 12.16
CA SER A 309 -3.95 -18.68 11.62
C SER A 309 -3.93 -19.83 12.64
N ARG A 310 -4.19 -21.07 12.20
CA ARG A 310 -4.05 -22.28 13.05
C ARG A 310 -2.60 -22.62 13.40
N HIS A 311 -1.64 -22.07 12.67
CA HIS A 311 -0.21 -22.29 12.89
C HIS A 311 0.39 -21.29 13.89
N MET A 312 -0.45 -20.51 14.57
CA MET A 312 -0.04 -19.49 15.51
C MET A 312 0.32 -20.10 16.87
N VAL A 313 1.21 -19.44 17.60
CA VAL A 313 1.52 -19.80 18.98
C VAL A 313 0.25 -19.62 19.83
N PRO A 314 -0.10 -20.59 20.69
CA PRO A 314 -1.31 -20.51 21.51
C PRO A 314 -1.27 -19.38 22.55
N GLU A 315 -0.08 -18.82 22.84
CA GLU A 315 0.09 -17.66 23.72
C GLU A 315 0.43 -16.39 22.91
N LEU A 316 -0.33 -15.34 23.18
CA LEU A 316 -0.08 -13.98 22.73
C LEU A 316 0.46 -13.16 23.91
N ASN A 317 1.79 -13.05 23.99
CA ASN A 317 2.46 -12.34 25.06
C ASN A 317 2.93 -10.95 24.59
N LEU A 318 2.38 -9.90 25.21
CA LEU A 318 2.66 -8.50 24.88
C LEU A 318 3.66 -7.84 25.86
N GLY A 319 4.10 -8.55 26.91
CA GLY A 319 4.97 -8.00 27.96
C GLY A 319 6.32 -7.47 27.47
N LYS A 320 6.78 -7.90 26.28
CA LYS A 320 8.00 -7.37 25.65
C LYS A 320 7.90 -5.91 25.21
N PHE A 321 6.69 -5.35 25.12
CA PHE A 321 6.44 -3.99 24.61
C PHE A 321 6.23 -2.99 25.76
N VAL A 322 7.25 -2.78 26.58
CA VAL A 322 7.20 -1.96 27.81
C VAL A 322 6.86 -0.48 27.62
N GLN A 323 6.89 0.02 26.37
CA GLN A 323 6.53 1.41 26.03
C GLN A 323 5.06 1.56 25.61
N LEU A 324 4.29 0.48 25.51
CA LEU A 324 2.87 0.55 25.13
C LEU A 324 2.05 1.30 26.17
N ARG A 325 1.20 2.19 25.66
CA ARG A 325 0.14 2.94 26.35
C ARG A 325 -1.25 2.43 26.03
N SER A 326 -1.44 1.86 24.84
CA SER A 326 -2.74 1.34 24.41
C SER A 326 -2.59 0.03 23.68
N VAL A 327 -3.44 -0.94 24.01
CA VAL A 327 -3.61 -2.20 23.28
C VAL A 327 -5.07 -2.31 22.86
N VAL A 328 -5.32 -2.46 21.57
CA VAL A 328 -6.65 -2.67 21.01
C VAL A 328 -6.63 -3.93 20.15
N ILE A 329 -7.51 -4.88 20.43
CA ILE A 329 -7.69 -6.08 19.64
C ILE A 329 -9.05 -5.94 18.95
N GLY A 330 -9.07 -5.96 17.62
CA GLY A 330 -10.27 -5.79 16.82
C GLY A 330 -11.22 -6.98 16.92
N SER A 331 -12.43 -6.82 16.40
CA SER A 331 -13.47 -7.86 16.42
C SER A 331 -13.07 -9.07 15.56
N MET A 332 -13.51 -10.27 15.96
CA MET A 332 -13.24 -11.54 15.27
C MET A 332 -11.73 -11.85 15.11
N ALA A 333 -10.87 -11.26 15.96
CA ALA A 333 -9.42 -11.42 15.89
C ALA A 333 -8.91 -12.51 16.85
N CYS A 334 -7.66 -12.95 16.63
CA CYS A 334 -6.94 -13.86 17.51
C CYS A 334 -7.68 -15.19 17.79
N ARG A 335 -8.44 -15.70 16.82
CA ARG A 335 -9.38 -16.82 16.98
C ARG A 335 -8.78 -18.02 17.70
N TYR A 336 -7.54 -18.39 17.37
CA TYR A 336 -6.88 -19.60 17.89
C TYR A 336 -5.95 -19.34 19.09
N VAL A 337 -5.87 -18.11 19.61
CA VAL A 337 -5.12 -17.82 20.84
C VAL A 337 -5.85 -18.40 22.04
N LYS A 338 -5.10 -19.09 22.89
CA LYS A 338 -5.57 -19.61 24.17
C LYS A 338 -5.19 -18.69 25.32
N SER A 339 -3.99 -18.11 25.32
CA SER A 339 -3.52 -17.26 26.41
C SER A 339 -3.19 -15.86 25.90
N LEU A 340 -3.73 -14.82 26.55
CA LEU A 340 -3.36 -13.43 26.31
C LEU A 340 -2.69 -12.87 27.57
N VAL A 341 -1.43 -12.47 27.44
CA VAL A 341 -0.60 -11.97 28.54
C VAL A 341 -0.24 -10.51 28.29
N VAL A 342 -0.69 -9.64 29.19
CA VAL A 342 -0.53 -8.18 29.18
C VAL A 342 0.07 -7.75 30.52
N ASP A 343 1.23 -8.31 30.84
CA ASP A 343 1.86 -8.18 32.15
C ASP A 343 3.08 -7.24 32.11
N ASN A 344 3.31 -6.54 33.23
CA ASN A 344 4.50 -5.71 33.48
C ASN A 344 4.70 -4.60 32.45
N MET A 345 3.64 -3.89 32.08
CA MET A 345 3.65 -2.82 31.08
C MET A 345 3.50 -1.45 31.78
N PRO A 346 4.62 -0.77 32.14
CA PRO A 346 4.61 0.38 33.05
C PRO A 346 3.95 1.65 32.50
N ASN A 347 3.74 1.72 31.19
CA ASN A 347 3.11 2.85 30.52
C ASN A 347 1.69 2.56 30.01
N LEU A 348 1.20 1.33 30.19
CA LEU A 348 -0.08 0.91 29.63
C LEU A 348 -1.23 1.59 30.35
N GLU A 349 -2.10 2.25 29.60
CA GLU A 349 -3.25 3.02 30.09
C GLU A 349 -4.58 2.35 29.72
N VAL A 350 -4.65 1.67 28.57
CA VAL A 350 -5.90 1.12 28.02
C VAL A 350 -5.70 -0.24 27.35
N VAL A 351 -6.59 -1.18 27.65
CA VAL A 351 -6.75 -2.46 26.94
C VAL A 351 -8.19 -2.58 26.44
N VAL A 352 -8.37 -2.77 25.13
CA VAL A 352 -9.69 -2.98 24.50
C VAL A 352 -9.65 -4.24 23.65
N ILE A 353 -10.68 -5.07 23.78
CA ILE A 353 -10.86 -6.29 23.00
C ILE A 353 -12.24 -6.21 22.34
N GLY A 354 -12.28 -6.31 21.02
CA GLY A 354 -13.49 -6.23 20.19
C GLY A 354 -14.29 -7.53 20.23
N CYS A 355 -15.54 -7.45 19.78
CA CYS A 355 -16.50 -8.55 19.88
C CYS A 355 -16.05 -9.82 19.13
N CYS A 356 -16.50 -10.97 19.61
CA CYS A 356 -16.27 -12.27 19.00
C CYS A 356 -14.78 -12.62 18.82
N SER A 357 -13.91 -12.11 19.68
CA SER A 357 -12.46 -12.37 19.64
C SER A 357 -12.10 -13.57 20.52
N PHE A 358 -11.00 -14.27 20.21
CA PHE A 358 -10.54 -15.43 20.99
C PHE A 358 -11.59 -16.57 21.09
N THR A 359 -12.29 -16.84 19.99
CA THR A 359 -13.49 -17.70 19.96
C THR A 359 -13.24 -19.19 19.74
N HIS A 360 -12.00 -19.65 19.59
CA HIS A 360 -11.76 -21.08 19.40
C HIS A 360 -11.92 -21.86 20.71
N THR A 361 -12.82 -22.82 20.70
CA THR A 361 -13.02 -23.84 21.73
C THR A 361 -12.04 -25.01 21.54
N PRO A 362 -11.07 -25.21 22.45
CA PRO A 362 -10.26 -26.43 22.44
C PRO A 362 -11.10 -27.66 22.82
N ARG A 363 -10.60 -28.87 22.54
CA ARG A 363 -11.24 -30.12 22.98
C ARG A 363 -11.24 -30.18 24.52
N GLN A 364 -12.22 -30.90 25.10
CA GLN A 364 -12.56 -30.85 26.53
C GLN A 364 -11.42 -31.01 27.56
N GLN A 365 -10.27 -31.53 27.17
CA GLN A 365 -9.11 -31.76 28.05
C GLN A 365 -8.13 -30.58 28.15
N HIS A 366 -8.36 -29.46 27.43
CA HIS A 366 -7.43 -28.32 27.37
C HIS A 366 -8.05 -26.96 27.74
N PHE A 367 -9.23 -26.93 28.37
CA PHE A 367 -9.87 -25.65 28.74
C PHE A 367 -9.06 -24.85 29.78
N GLN A 368 -8.32 -25.54 30.64
CA GLN A 368 -7.47 -24.92 31.67
C GLN A 368 -6.26 -24.15 31.10
N GLU A 369 -6.00 -24.21 29.79
CA GLU A 369 -4.93 -23.46 29.14
C GLU A 369 -5.39 -22.09 28.62
N CYS A 370 -6.70 -21.78 28.71
CA CYS A 370 -7.26 -20.56 28.15
C CYS A 370 -7.38 -19.46 29.20
N MET A 371 -6.49 -18.46 29.14
CA MET A 371 -6.22 -17.53 30.23
C MET A 371 -6.05 -16.08 29.73
N PHE A 372 -6.58 -15.11 30.48
CA PHE A 372 -6.25 -13.70 30.34
C PHE A 372 -5.51 -13.20 31.59
N HIS A 373 -4.28 -12.71 31.41
CA HIS A 373 -3.48 -12.09 32.47
C HIS A 373 -3.20 -10.62 32.11
N CYS A 374 -3.51 -9.71 33.03
CA CYS A 374 -3.26 -8.29 32.87
C CYS A 374 -2.67 -7.68 34.14
N ASN A 375 -1.51 -8.17 34.57
CA ASN A 375 -0.95 -7.91 35.89
C ASN A 375 0.16 -6.84 35.87
N ASN A 376 0.35 -6.16 37.01
CA ASN A 376 1.47 -5.23 37.24
C ASN A 376 1.54 -4.08 36.21
N ASN A 377 0.40 -3.48 35.89
CA ASN A 377 0.30 -2.34 34.98
C ASN A 377 -0.08 -1.07 35.77
N PRO A 378 0.89 -0.29 36.28
CA PRO A 378 0.65 0.78 37.25
C PRO A 378 -0.18 1.96 36.73
N LYS A 379 -0.21 2.20 35.42
CA LYS A 379 -0.97 3.29 34.79
C LYS A 379 -2.26 2.84 34.11
N LEU A 380 -2.59 1.55 34.20
CA LEU A 380 -3.73 0.98 33.48
C LEU A 380 -5.02 1.50 34.09
N LYS A 381 -5.86 2.14 33.29
CA LYS A 381 -7.10 2.77 33.74
C LYS A 381 -8.34 2.04 33.27
N THR A 382 -8.27 1.44 32.08
CA THR A 382 -9.44 0.87 31.41
C THR A 382 -9.13 -0.48 30.80
N ILE A 383 -9.97 -1.48 31.10
CA ILE A 383 -10.08 -2.74 30.37
C ILE A 383 -11.50 -2.83 29.79
N ARG A 384 -11.62 -3.05 28.49
CA ARG A 384 -12.92 -3.32 27.85
C ARG A 384 -12.86 -4.58 27.01
N VAL A 385 -13.89 -5.41 27.13
CA VAL A 385 -14.04 -6.65 26.38
C VAL A 385 -15.43 -6.67 25.74
N GLY A 386 -15.48 -6.77 24.43
CA GLY A 386 -16.72 -6.81 23.66
C GLY A 386 -17.41 -8.17 23.72
N ASN A 387 -18.71 -8.18 23.41
CA ASN A 387 -19.57 -9.37 23.49
C ASN A 387 -19.00 -10.61 22.78
N TYR A 388 -19.35 -11.80 23.27
CA TYR A 388 -18.95 -13.10 22.70
C TYR A 388 -17.43 -13.31 22.61
N SER A 389 -16.64 -12.57 23.41
CA SER A 389 -15.20 -12.75 23.43
C SER A 389 -14.81 -13.76 24.51
N PHE A 390 -13.68 -14.45 24.34
CA PHE A 390 -13.21 -15.42 25.33
C PHE A 390 -14.22 -16.50 25.76
N PRO A 391 -15.05 -17.07 24.88
CA PRO A 391 -16.07 -18.05 25.28
C PRO A 391 -15.48 -19.33 25.89
N SER A 392 -14.17 -19.56 25.75
CA SER A 392 -13.46 -20.73 26.29
C SER A 392 -12.37 -20.38 27.28
N PHE A 393 -12.23 -19.11 27.65
CA PHE A 393 -11.25 -18.75 28.67
C PHE A 393 -11.80 -19.12 30.02
N TYR A 394 -11.02 -19.91 30.73
CA TYR A 394 -11.35 -20.48 32.03
C TYR A 394 -10.94 -19.54 33.16
N TYR A 395 -9.97 -18.66 32.91
CA TYR A 395 -9.38 -17.76 33.89
C TYR A 395 -9.23 -16.34 33.34
N PHE A 396 -9.63 -15.37 34.15
CA PHE A 396 -9.43 -13.94 33.89
C PHE A 396 -8.82 -13.29 35.13
N GLU A 397 -7.67 -12.64 34.96
CA GLU A 397 -6.93 -12.01 36.05
C GLU A 397 -6.42 -10.61 35.66
N ALA A 398 -6.73 -9.62 36.51
CA ALA A 398 -6.21 -8.26 36.44
C ALA A 398 -5.84 -7.77 37.85
N LYS A 399 -4.61 -8.06 38.28
CA LYS A 399 -4.08 -7.73 39.60
C LYS A 399 -2.95 -6.71 39.54
N TYR A 400 -2.74 -6.02 40.67
CA TYR A 400 -1.64 -5.06 40.81
C TYR A 400 -1.71 -3.93 39.75
N ASN A 401 -2.92 -3.43 39.49
CA ASN A 401 -3.22 -2.31 38.60
C ASN A 401 -3.80 -1.13 39.40
N PRO A 402 -2.99 -0.38 40.17
CA PRO A 402 -3.48 0.62 41.14
C PRO A 402 -4.32 1.75 40.53
N GLU A 403 -4.12 2.12 39.25
CA GLU A 403 -4.91 3.16 38.58
C GLU A 403 -6.16 2.62 37.84
N LEU A 404 -6.49 1.34 37.97
CA LEU A 404 -7.58 0.70 37.23
C LEU A 404 -8.94 1.19 37.75
N THR A 405 -9.73 1.83 36.90
CA THR A 405 -11.00 2.46 37.27
C THR A 405 -12.20 1.95 36.47
N GLU A 406 -11.96 1.32 35.32
CA GLU A 406 -13.01 0.83 34.43
C GLU A 406 -12.70 -0.59 33.95
N ILE A 407 -13.61 -1.53 34.21
CA ILE A 407 -13.64 -2.84 33.58
C ILE A 407 -15.04 -3.06 33.00
N GLU A 408 -15.12 -3.12 31.67
CA GLU A 408 -16.35 -3.42 30.93
C GLU A 408 -16.26 -4.79 30.29
N ILE A 409 -17.17 -5.70 30.63
CA ILE A 409 -17.24 -7.04 30.05
C ILE A 409 -18.58 -7.18 29.32
N GLY A 410 -18.50 -7.43 28.01
CA GLY A 410 -19.66 -7.60 27.13
C GLY A 410 -20.44 -8.88 27.39
N ALA A 411 -21.66 -8.95 26.89
CA ALA A 411 -22.53 -10.11 27.06
C ALA A 411 -21.93 -11.38 26.42
N GLU A 412 -22.20 -12.55 27.02
CA GLU A 412 -21.74 -13.86 26.54
C GLU A 412 -20.21 -13.95 26.39
N THR A 413 -19.51 -13.19 27.24
CA THR A 413 -18.04 -13.19 27.38
C THR A 413 -17.70 -13.97 28.64
N LEU A 414 -16.63 -14.79 28.61
CA LEU A 414 -16.21 -15.63 29.73
C LEU A 414 -17.25 -16.68 30.17
N ASP A 415 -18.08 -17.18 29.25
CA ASP A 415 -19.15 -18.16 29.55
C ASP A 415 -18.70 -19.42 30.29
N LEU A 416 -17.43 -19.79 30.16
CA LEU A 416 -16.81 -20.97 30.79
C LEU A 416 -15.78 -20.61 31.88
N ALA A 417 -15.68 -19.34 32.30
CA ALA A 417 -14.74 -18.94 33.33
C ALA A 417 -15.19 -19.43 34.71
N GLU A 418 -14.35 -20.22 35.37
CA GLU A 418 -14.59 -20.66 36.75
C GLU A 418 -14.04 -19.65 37.77
N THR A 419 -13.10 -18.79 37.38
CA THR A 419 -12.45 -17.86 38.32
C THR A 419 -12.11 -16.54 37.66
N VAL A 420 -12.56 -15.45 38.29
CA VAL A 420 -12.26 -14.05 37.92
C VAL A 420 -11.65 -13.39 39.15
N HIS A 421 -10.39 -12.97 39.06
CA HIS A 421 -9.71 -12.24 40.14
C HIS A 421 -9.33 -10.83 39.71
N GLU A 422 -9.79 -9.84 40.47
CA GLU A 422 -9.53 -8.44 40.20
C GLU A 422 -9.28 -7.69 41.51
N GLU A 423 -8.24 -6.86 41.56
CA GLU A 423 -8.01 -5.90 42.64
C GLU A 423 -8.37 -4.52 42.12
N VAL A 424 -9.53 -3.99 42.51
CA VAL A 424 -9.96 -2.66 42.11
C VAL A 424 -10.15 -1.78 43.35
N GLU A 425 -9.39 -0.70 43.46
CA GLU A 425 -9.54 0.26 44.56
C GLU A 425 -10.95 0.87 44.53
N GLN A 426 -11.49 1.17 45.72
CA GLN A 426 -12.86 1.64 45.94
C GLN A 426 -13.24 2.80 45.00
N GLY A 427 -14.03 2.51 43.97
CA GLY A 427 -14.54 3.52 43.03
C GLY A 427 -14.77 3.07 41.60
N ALA A 428 -14.31 1.89 41.19
CA ALA A 428 -14.51 1.42 39.82
C ALA A 428 -15.93 0.89 39.55
N PHE A 429 -16.41 1.15 38.34
CA PHE A 429 -17.66 0.60 37.82
C PHE A 429 -17.40 -0.76 37.18
N PHE A 430 -17.80 -1.83 37.86
CA PHE A 430 -17.87 -3.16 37.26
C PHE A 430 -19.26 -3.39 36.66
N ARG A 431 -19.33 -3.55 35.33
CA ARG A 431 -20.56 -3.98 34.66
C ARG A 431 -20.38 -5.41 34.16
N SER A 432 -20.73 -6.37 34.99
CA SER A 432 -20.89 -7.77 34.57
C SER A 432 -22.08 -8.42 35.27
N GLY A 433 -22.58 -9.52 34.71
CA GLY A 433 -23.62 -10.37 35.30
C GLY A 433 -23.09 -11.50 36.19
N PHE A 434 -21.80 -11.48 36.59
CA PHE A 434 -21.14 -12.58 37.29
C PHE A 434 -20.85 -12.28 38.77
N ALA A 435 -20.70 -13.32 39.58
CA ALA A 435 -20.27 -13.23 40.98
C ALA A 435 -18.75 -12.98 41.05
N ILE A 436 -18.34 -11.97 41.83
CA ILE A 436 -16.94 -11.53 41.97
C ILE A 436 -16.44 -11.96 43.35
N GLU A 437 -15.32 -12.67 43.41
CA GLU A 437 -14.56 -12.83 44.66
C GLU A 437 -13.55 -11.69 44.78
N SER A 438 -13.82 -10.78 45.72
CA SER A 438 -12.87 -9.74 46.12
C SER A 438 -11.83 -10.37 47.06
N GLY A 439 -10.56 -10.37 46.65
CA GLY A 439 -9.42 -10.72 47.50
C GLY A 439 -8.98 -9.54 48.36
#